data_AF-A0AA96TQR7-F1
#
_entry.id   AF-A0AA96TQR7-F1
#
_cell.length_a   1.000
_cell.length_b   1.000
_cell.length_c   1.000
_cell.angle_alpha   90.00
_cell.angle_beta   90.00
_cell.angle_gamma   90.00
#
_symmetry.space_group_name_H-M   'P 1'
#
loop_
_entity.id
_entity.type
_entity.pdbx_description
1 polymer ?
#
loop_
_entity_poly.entity_id
_entity_poly.type
_entity_poly.pdbx_seq_one_letter_code
_entity_poly.pdbx_strand_id
1 'polypeptide(L)'
;MSLDDAIHRSRAQADAAAAHRRREAEQKQQVWERVRELCLQAVPHLINLGTDTHTRVEPAKWYQRGQYRDAAGKSYRVVLHQRCWIIAHTAGLRHGKGEWMDSPGLLLEDGSIGRFWPIPALRRNGASLRDGEFVSTIDLDSIEDQNDYTFHGDLVQAVTKALAEAVTLYERSGGRIRGPF
;
A
#
# COMPACT_ATOMS: atom_id res chain seq x y z
N MET A 1 34.66 11.78 -38.06
CA MET A 1 33.88 10.80 -37.28
C MET A 1 32.81 10.26 -38.20
N SER A 2 32.77 8.96 -38.48
CA SER A 2 31.83 8.41 -39.48
C SER A 2 30.43 8.21 -38.88
N LEU A 3 29.41 8.14 -39.74
CA LEU A 3 28.04 7.81 -39.34
C LEU A 3 27.98 6.41 -38.69
N ASP A 4 28.78 5.47 -39.18
CA ASP A 4 28.88 4.12 -38.63
C ASP A 4 29.45 4.13 -37.21
N ASP A 5 30.48 4.95 -36.93
CA ASP A 5 31.03 5.12 -35.58
C ASP A 5 30.00 5.72 -34.59
N ALA A 6 29.09 6.55 -35.09
CA ALA A 6 28.01 7.14 -34.29
C ALA A 6 26.90 6.12 -34.01
N ILE A 7 26.52 5.31 -35.01
CA ILE A 7 25.55 4.22 -34.86
C ILE A 7 26.07 3.15 -33.89
N HIS A 8 27.33 2.75 -34.00
CA HIS A 8 27.95 1.78 -33.09
C HIS A 8 27.97 2.28 -31.64
N ARG A 9 28.32 3.55 -31.40
CA ARG A 9 28.27 4.14 -30.05
C ARG A 9 26.86 4.25 -29.51
N SER A 10 25.89 4.65 -30.33
CA SER A 10 24.48 4.73 -29.94
C SER A 10 23.92 3.37 -29.52
N ARG A 11 24.23 2.30 -30.27
CA ARG A 11 23.86 0.92 -29.92
C ARG A 11 24.51 0.47 -28.61
N ALA A 12 25.82 0.67 -28.45
CA ALA A 12 26.53 0.31 -27.23
C ALA A 12 25.97 1.03 -25.98
N GLN A 13 25.58 2.30 -26.11
CA GLN A 13 24.92 3.06 -25.04
C GLN A 13 23.51 2.52 -24.74
N ALA A 14 22.72 2.19 -25.77
CA ALA A 14 21.39 1.61 -25.59
C ALA A 14 21.46 0.23 -24.90
N ASP A 15 22.42 -0.60 -25.28
CA ASP A 15 22.65 -1.92 -24.69
C ASP A 15 23.12 -1.81 -23.23
N ALA A 16 24.03 -0.88 -22.94
CA ALA A 16 24.47 -0.61 -21.57
C ALA A 16 23.32 -0.12 -20.68
N ALA A 17 22.49 0.79 -21.19
CA ALA A 17 21.30 1.28 -20.48
C ALA A 17 20.25 0.17 -20.29
N ALA A 18 20.07 -0.71 -21.27
CA ALA A 18 19.20 -1.87 -21.14
C ALA A 18 19.71 -2.86 -20.09
N ALA A 19 21.02 -3.16 -20.08
CA ALA A 19 21.64 -4.03 -19.08
C ALA A 19 21.55 -3.45 -17.67
N HIS A 20 21.76 -2.14 -17.51
CA HIS A 20 21.60 -1.45 -16.23
C HIS A 20 20.16 -1.58 -15.71
N ARG A 21 19.16 -1.25 -16.55
CA ARG A 21 17.74 -1.36 -16.16
C ARG A 21 17.34 -2.78 -15.77
N ARG A 22 17.88 -3.80 -16.44
CA ARG A 22 17.64 -5.20 -16.06
C ARG A 22 18.20 -5.52 -14.68
N ARG A 23 19.45 -5.13 -14.40
CA ARG A 23 20.07 -5.34 -13.08
C ARG A 23 19.31 -4.61 -11.97
N GLU A 24 18.89 -3.37 -12.22
CA GLU A 24 18.07 -2.62 -11.27
C GLU A 24 16.71 -3.28 -11.03
N ALA A 25 16.05 -3.77 -12.08
CA ALA A 25 14.78 -4.49 -11.96
C ALA A 25 14.95 -5.80 -11.16
N GLU A 26 16.01 -6.57 -11.42
CA GLU A 26 16.34 -7.79 -10.69
C GLU A 26 16.61 -7.51 -9.20
N GLN A 27 17.41 -6.48 -8.90
CA GLN A 27 17.66 -6.06 -7.52
C GLN A 27 16.38 -5.63 -6.79
N LYS A 28 15.54 -4.82 -7.44
CA LYS A 28 14.24 -4.43 -6.89
C LYS A 28 13.34 -5.62 -6.64
N GLN A 29 13.30 -6.58 -7.57
CA GLN A 29 12.52 -7.80 -7.40
C GLN A 29 13.00 -8.60 -6.19
N GLN A 30 14.30 -8.78 -6.00
CA GLN A 30 14.87 -9.48 -4.84
C GLN A 30 14.52 -8.79 -3.52
N VAL A 31 14.60 -7.45 -3.48
CA VAL A 31 14.21 -6.65 -2.30
C VAL A 31 12.72 -6.87 -1.99
N TRP A 32 11.85 -6.84 -2.99
CA TRP A 32 10.41 -7.06 -2.81
C TRP A 32 10.04 -8.47 -2.39
N GLU A 33 10.71 -9.48 -2.95
CA GLU A 33 10.55 -10.87 -2.51
C GLU A 33 10.91 -10.99 -1.04
N ARG A 34 12.01 -10.35 -0.60
CA ARG A 34 12.40 -10.34 0.80
C ARG A 34 11.40 -9.63 1.71
N VAL A 35 10.88 -8.48 1.29
CA VAL A 35 9.82 -7.76 2.01
C VAL A 35 8.58 -8.63 2.15
N ARG A 36 8.16 -9.30 1.06
CA ARG A 36 7.01 -10.20 1.07
C ARG A 36 7.19 -11.36 2.04
N GLU A 37 8.38 -11.98 2.08
CA GLU A 37 8.69 -13.04 3.05
C GLU A 37 8.53 -12.55 4.50
N LEU A 38 9.04 -11.36 4.82
CA LEU A 38 8.92 -10.77 6.15
C LEU A 38 7.45 -10.51 6.51
N CYS A 39 6.67 -9.97 5.58
CA CYS A 39 5.24 -9.74 5.78
C CYS A 39 4.50 -11.06 6.07
N LEU A 40 4.76 -12.11 5.27
CA LEU A 40 4.16 -13.43 5.48
C LEU A 40 4.56 -14.07 6.82
N GLN A 41 5.78 -13.79 7.30
CA GLN A 41 6.21 -14.23 8.64
C GLN A 41 5.52 -13.46 9.77
N ALA A 42 5.20 -12.18 9.57
CA ALA A 42 4.53 -11.36 10.57
C ALA A 42 3.03 -11.70 10.72
N VAL A 43 2.34 -12.08 9.63
CA VAL A 43 0.90 -12.37 9.63
C VAL A 43 0.47 -13.37 10.73
N PRO A 44 1.12 -14.53 10.93
CA PRO A 44 0.77 -15.46 12.01
C PRO A 44 0.81 -14.86 13.42
N HIS A 45 1.68 -13.88 13.67
CA HIS A 45 1.73 -13.18 14.97
C HIS A 45 0.57 -12.20 15.14
N LEU A 46 0.10 -11.65 14.03
CA LEU A 46 -0.97 -10.65 13.98
C LEU A 46 -2.35 -11.28 13.81
N ILE A 47 -2.47 -12.51 13.30
CA ILE A 47 -3.76 -13.11 12.90
C ILE A 47 -4.77 -13.23 14.05
N ASN A 48 -4.32 -13.34 15.30
CA ASN A 48 -5.22 -13.40 16.45
C ASN A 48 -5.40 -12.03 17.14
N LEU A 49 -4.82 -10.99 16.55
CA LEU A 49 -4.82 -9.62 17.03
C LEU A 49 -5.49 -8.73 15.96
N GLY A 50 -6.10 -7.62 16.35
CA GLY A 50 -6.72 -6.72 15.36
C GLY A 50 -8.05 -7.23 14.80
N THR A 51 -8.98 -6.29 14.62
CA THR A 51 -10.25 -6.53 13.92
C THR A 51 -10.40 -5.63 12.69
N ASP A 52 -9.30 -4.98 12.29
CA ASP A 52 -9.28 -4.02 11.22
C ASP A 52 -9.45 -4.72 9.87
N THR A 53 -10.10 -4.05 8.91
CA THR A 53 -10.39 -4.62 7.60
C THR A 53 -10.08 -3.63 6.49
N HIS A 54 -9.48 -4.14 5.42
CA HIS A 54 -9.34 -3.43 4.16
C HIS A 54 -10.43 -3.91 3.19
N THR A 55 -11.13 -2.96 2.58
CA THR A 55 -12.20 -3.23 1.62
C THR A 55 -11.97 -2.45 0.33
N ARG A 56 -11.75 -3.17 -0.77
CA ARG A 56 -11.74 -2.56 -2.11
C ARG A 56 -13.16 -2.56 -2.68
N VAL A 57 -13.58 -1.41 -3.18
CA VAL A 57 -14.89 -1.23 -3.81
C VAL A 57 -14.76 -0.72 -5.25
N GLU A 58 -15.70 -1.11 -6.10
CA GLU A 58 -15.77 -0.65 -7.49
C GLU A 58 -17.16 -0.08 -7.78
N PRO A 59 -17.29 0.83 -8.76
CA PRO A 59 -18.60 1.31 -9.21
C PRO A 59 -19.56 0.14 -9.48
N ALA A 60 -20.70 0.15 -8.80
CA ALA A 60 -21.75 -0.81 -9.04
C ALA A 60 -22.38 -0.56 -10.42
N LYS A 61 -22.78 -1.63 -11.10
CA LYS A 61 -23.60 -1.49 -12.31
C LYS A 61 -24.95 -0.87 -11.93
N TRP A 62 -25.57 -0.16 -12.88
CA TRP A 62 -26.80 0.61 -12.65
C TRP A 62 -27.97 -0.20 -12.04
N TYR A 63 -27.98 -1.52 -12.23
CA TYR A 63 -29.01 -2.43 -11.70
C TYR A 63 -28.63 -3.12 -10.37
N GLN A 64 -27.42 -2.89 -9.83
CA GLN A 64 -26.96 -3.51 -8.59
C GLN A 64 -26.88 -2.46 -7.47
N ARG A 65 -27.53 -2.72 -6.33
CA ARG A 65 -27.32 -1.91 -5.12
C ARG A 65 -25.97 -2.27 -4.49
N GLY A 66 -25.02 -1.35 -4.57
CA GLY A 66 -23.77 -1.42 -3.84
C GLY A 66 -23.92 -1.02 -2.37
N GLN A 67 -23.06 -1.59 -1.52
CA GLN A 67 -23.05 -1.40 -0.07
C GLN A 67 -22.46 -0.05 0.36
N TYR A 68 -21.70 0.58 -0.54
CA TYR A 68 -21.07 1.87 -0.32
C TYR A 68 -21.62 2.91 -1.28
N ARG A 69 -21.62 4.17 -0.84
CA ARG A 69 -22.00 5.33 -1.64
C ARG A 69 -21.05 6.48 -1.39
N ASP A 70 -20.77 7.25 -2.44
CA ASP A 70 -20.09 8.54 -2.29
C ASP A 70 -21.09 9.68 -2.04
N ALA A 71 -20.55 10.88 -1.82
CA ALA A 71 -21.34 12.10 -1.60
C ALA A 71 -22.21 12.47 -2.81
N ALA A 72 -21.85 12.04 -4.03
CA ALA A 72 -22.63 12.25 -5.24
C ALA A 72 -23.75 11.21 -5.43
N GLY A 73 -23.88 10.24 -4.52
CA GLY A 73 -24.90 9.20 -4.55
C GLY A 73 -24.57 8.02 -5.46
N LYS A 74 -23.37 7.99 -6.06
CA LYS A 74 -22.91 6.83 -6.86
C LYS A 74 -22.69 5.65 -5.94
N SER A 75 -23.13 4.47 -6.39
CA SER A 75 -23.08 3.25 -5.60
C SER A 75 -21.86 2.41 -5.96
N TYR A 76 -21.26 1.77 -4.95
CA TYR A 76 -20.07 0.94 -5.08
C TYR A 76 -20.31 -0.42 -4.43
N ARG A 77 -19.86 -1.47 -5.11
CA ARG A 77 -19.90 -2.86 -4.61
C ARG A 77 -18.53 -3.26 -4.08
N VAL A 78 -18.51 -4.13 -3.08
CA VAL A 78 -17.28 -4.74 -2.58
C VAL A 78 -16.75 -5.73 -3.61
N VAL A 79 -15.46 -5.66 -3.90
CA VAL A 79 -14.75 -6.61 -4.75
C VAL A 79 -13.62 -7.34 -4.01
N LEU A 80 -13.16 -6.77 -2.90
CA LEU A 80 -12.19 -7.39 -2.00
C LEU A 80 -12.55 -6.99 -0.56
N HIS A 81 -12.50 -7.95 0.35
CA HIS A 81 -12.62 -7.70 1.79
C HIS A 81 -11.70 -8.65 2.52
N GLN A 82 -10.79 -8.10 3.30
CA GLN A 82 -9.76 -8.87 3.99
C GLN A 82 -9.35 -8.19 5.28
N ARG A 83 -8.75 -8.94 6.19
CA ARG A 83 -8.17 -8.36 7.40
C ARG A 83 -6.91 -7.59 7.07
N CYS A 84 -6.66 -6.56 7.87
CA CYS A 84 -5.44 -5.79 7.77
C CYS A 84 -4.93 -5.38 9.15
N TRP A 85 -3.68 -4.91 9.17
CA TRP A 85 -3.04 -4.34 10.34
C TRP A 85 -2.30 -3.08 9.94
N ILE A 86 -2.36 -2.07 10.81
CA ILE A 86 -1.56 -0.87 10.63
C ILE A 86 -0.14 -1.18 11.10
N ILE A 87 0.82 -1.04 10.21
CA ILE A 87 2.23 -1.28 10.50
C ILE A 87 3.04 0.01 10.59
N ALA A 88 2.50 1.11 10.05
CA ALA A 88 3.07 2.43 10.16
C ALA A 88 1.96 3.49 10.12
N HIS A 89 1.95 4.41 11.08
CA HIS A 89 1.12 5.61 11.04
C HIS A 89 1.92 6.74 10.43
N THR A 90 1.48 7.25 9.29
CA THR A 90 2.26 8.19 8.50
C THR A 90 1.34 9.14 7.77
N ALA A 91 1.79 10.37 7.53
CA ALA A 91 1.13 11.28 6.61
C ALA A 91 1.89 11.30 5.29
N GLY A 92 1.18 11.57 4.19
CA GLY A 92 1.81 11.67 2.88
C GLY A 92 1.04 12.56 1.91
N LEU A 93 1.66 12.80 0.75
CA LEU A 93 1.05 13.46 -0.40
C LEU A 93 0.81 12.47 -1.53
N ARG A 94 -0.45 12.16 -1.81
CA ARG A 94 -0.80 11.28 -2.93
C ARG A 94 -0.43 11.96 -4.25
N HIS A 95 0.45 11.34 -5.04
CA HIS A 95 0.98 11.87 -6.30
C HIS A 95 1.78 13.20 -6.19
N GLY A 96 2.32 13.53 -5.01
CA GLY A 96 3.24 14.67 -4.83
C GLY A 96 2.61 16.07 -5.02
N LYS A 97 1.28 16.15 -5.17
CA LYS A 97 0.53 17.41 -5.26
C LYS A 97 -0.75 17.29 -4.44
N GLY A 98 -0.91 18.13 -3.43
CA GLY A 98 -2.13 18.17 -2.62
C GLY A 98 -1.89 18.55 -1.17
N GLU A 99 -2.88 18.27 -0.33
CA GLU A 99 -2.80 18.41 1.12
C GLU A 99 -2.19 17.16 1.75
N TRP A 100 -1.37 17.36 2.79
CA TRP A 100 -0.88 16.25 3.62
C TRP A 100 -2.07 15.58 4.30
N MET A 101 -2.19 14.27 4.13
CA MET A 101 -3.24 13.47 4.75
C MET A 101 -2.67 12.24 5.42
N ASP A 102 -3.39 11.77 6.45
CA ASP A 102 -3.08 10.49 7.08
C ASP A 102 -3.22 9.37 6.05
N SER A 103 -2.19 8.54 5.99
CA SER A 103 -2.01 7.52 4.97
C SER A 103 -1.26 6.35 5.61
N PRO A 104 -1.97 5.52 6.41
CA PRO A 104 -1.33 4.43 7.12
C PRO A 104 -0.76 3.38 6.15
N GLY A 105 0.39 2.83 6.52
CA GLY A 105 0.91 1.61 5.92
C GLY A 105 0.12 0.42 6.45
N LEU A 106 -0.50 -0.34 5.56
CA LEU A 106 -1.27 -1.53 5.87
C LEU A 106 -0.52 -2.79 5.44
N LEU A 107 -0.52 -3.79 6.33
CA LEU A 107 -0.26 -5.18 6.00
C LEU A 107 -1.61 -5.91 5.86
N LEU A 108 -1.79 -6.65 4.78
CA LEU A 108 -2.97 -7.44 4.50
C LEU A 108 -2.73 -8.91 4.88
N GLU A 109 -3.82 -9.65 5.09
CA GLU A 109 -3.80 -11.07 5.49
C GLU A 109 -3.07 -11.98 4.50
N ASP A 110 -3.05 -11.64 3.21
CA ASP A 110 -2.32 -12.37 2.18
C ASP A 110 -0.81 -12.06 2.14
N GLY A 111 -0.33 -11.23 3.07
CA GLY A 111 1.06 -10.78 3.16
C GLY A 111 1.41 -9.63 2.23
N SER A 112 0.44 -9.06 1.50
CA SER A 112 0.67 -7.84 0.74
C SER A 112 0.74 -6.63 1.66
N ILE A 113 1.55 -5.67 1.27
CA ILE A 113 1.84 -4.46 2.03
C ILE A 113 1.69 -3.26 1.11
N GLY A 114 1.11 -2.19 1.63
CA GLY A 114 0.93 -0.99 0.84
C GLY A 114 0.38 0.16 1.65
N ARG A 115 0.38 1.32 1.01
CA ARG A 115 -0.06 2.57 1.58
C ARG A 115 -1.55 2.76 1.30
N PHE A 116 -2.31 2.97 2.36
CA PHE A 116 -3.73 3.28 2.24
C PHE A 116 -3.93 4.79 2.08
N TRP A 117 -4.76 5.17 1.12
CA TRP A 117 -5.20 6.54 0.94
C TRP A 117 -6.69 6.63 1.20
N PRO A 118 -7.13 7.29 2.29
CA PRO A 118 -8.54 7.45 2.57
C PRO A 118 -9.20 8.23 1.42
N ILE A 119 -10.40 7.81 1.03
CA ILE A 119 -11.22 8.55 0.08
C ILE A 119 -12.25 9.34 0.89
N PRO A 120 -12.09 10.67 1.01
CA PRO A 120 -12.98 11.49 1.82
C PRO A 120 -14.32 11.66 1.07
N ALA A 121 -15.21 10.67 1.18
CA ALA A 121 -16.63 10.75 0.80
C ALA A 121 -17.36 9.39 0.89
N LEU A 122 -16.66 8.26 1.03
CA LEU A 122 -17.33 6.95 1.04
C LEU A 122 -18.07 6.69 2.35
N ARG A 123 -19.32 6.27 2.22
CA ARG A 123 -20.22 5.92 3.32
C ARG A 123 -20.79 4.54 3.10
N ARG A 124 -20.92 3.77 4.17
CA ARG A 124 -21.54 2.44 4.12
C ARG A 124 -23.04 2.59 4.33
N ASN A 125 -23.84 2.31 3.30
CA ASN A 125 -25.30 2.46 3.33
C ASN A 125 -25.80 3.81 3.87
N GLY A 126 -25.06 4.89 3.63
CA GLY A 126 -25.39 6.24 4.13
C GLY A 126 -24.88 6.57 5.53
N ALA A 127 -24.33 5.59 6.26
CA ALA A 127 -23.66 5.79 7.54
C ALA A 127 -22.15 6.03 7.37
N SER A 128 -21.53 6.65 8.36
CA SER A 128 -20.07 6.75 8.47
C SER A 128 -19.43 5.35 8.50
N LEU A 129 -18.18 5.26 8.02
CA LEU A 129 -17.39 4.04 8.13
C LEU A 129 -17.18 3.68 9.60
N ARG A 130 -17.06 2.38 9.88
CA ARG A 130 -16.75 1.92 11.24
C ARG A 130 -15.28 2.14 11.55
N ASP A 131 -14.96 2.32 12.83
CA ASP A 131 -13.57 2.30 13.29
C ASP A 131 -12.88 1.00 12.83
N GLY A 132 -11.68 1.13 12.26
CA GLY A 132 -10.93 0.00 11.70
C GLY A 132 -11.38 -0.45 10.30
N GLU A 133 -12.31 0.25 9.65
CA GLU A 133 -12.76 -0.05 8.28
C GLU A 133 -12.06 0.85 7.24
N PHE A 134 -11.06 0.29 6.56
CA PHE A 134 -10.26 0.96 5.53
C PHE A 134 -10.84 0.69 4.13
N VAL A 135 -11.61 1.63 3.59
CA VAL A 135 -12.31 1.47 2.31
C VAL A 135 -11.68 2.30 1.20
N SER A 136 -11.29 1.67 0.09
CA SER A 136 -10.70 2.33 -1.08
C SER A 136 -11.35 1.88 -2.39
N THR A 137 -11.29 2.73 -3.41
CA THR A 137 -11.68 2.37 -4.80
C THR A 137 -10.51 1.88 -5.64
N ILE A 138 -9.31 1.95 -5.07
CA ILE A 138 -8.05 1.55 -5.69
C ILE A 138 -7.34 0.55 -4.77
N ASP A 139 -6.37 -0.16 -5.35
CA ASP A 139 -5.45 -1.00 -4.58
C ASP A 139 -4.55 -0.13 -3.69
N LEU A 140 -3.85 -0.77 -2.76
CA LEU A 140 -2.88 -0.05 -1.94
C LEU A 140 -1.72 0.45 -2.82
N ASP A 141 -1.28 1.68 -2.58
CA ASP A 141 -0.12 2.22 -3.29
C ASP A 141 1.17 1.58 -2.76
N SER A 142 2.21 1.52 -3.59
CA SER A 142 3.51 0.99 -3.18
C SER A 142 4.11 1.81 -2.04
N ILE A 143 4.75 1.15 -1.08
CA ILE A 143 5.52 1.81 0.00
C ILE A 143 6.87 2.38 -0.48
N GLU A 144 7.29 2.08 -1.72
CA GLU A 144 8.55 2.59 -2.31
C GLU A 144 8.44 4.01 -2.86
N ASP A 145 7.23 4.51 -3.11
CA ASP A 145 7.07 5.80 -3.78
C ASP A 145 7.59 6.94 -2.90
N GLN A 146 8.52 7.72 -3.45
CA GLN A 146 9.39 8.72 -2.78
C GLN A 146 8.66 9.90 -2.11
N ASN A 147 7.34 9.86 -2.01
CA ASN A 147 6.53 10.93 -1.41
C ASN A 147 6.30 10.74 0.10
N ASP A 148 7.09 9.87 0.75
CA ASP A 148 6.90 9.46 2.13
C ASP A 148 8.20 9.52 2.95
N TYR A 149 8.07 10.00 4.19
CA TYR A 149 9.15 10.15 5.16
C TYR A 149 9.57 8.83 5.85
N THR A 150 8.80 7.76 5.67
CA THR A 150 8.84 6.60 6.59
C THR A 150 9.77 5.49 6.14
N PHE A 151 9.91 5.27 4.82
CA PHE A 151 10.75 4.21 4.25
C PHE A 151 11.97 4.78 3.51
N HIS A 152 12.66 5.75 4.12
CA HIS A 152 13.95 6.23 3.60
C HIS A 152 15.08 5.26 3.96
N GLY A 153 15.93 4.92 2.98
CA GLY A 153 17.10 4.05 3.16
C GLY A 153 16.84 2.61 2.72
N ASP A 154 17.38 1.64 3.46
CA ASP A 154 17.18 0.21 3.18
C ASP A 154 15.73 -0.19 3.51
N LEU A 155 14.93 -0.39 2.47
CA LEU A 155 13.52 -0.76 2.56
C LEU A 155 13.28 -2.01 3.41
N VAL A 156 14.15 -3.02 3.29
CA VAL A 156 14.01 -4.28 4.03
C VAL A 156 14.11 -4.01 5.53
N GLN A 157 15.10 -3.22 5.93
CA GLN A 157 15.31 -2.86 7.33
C GLN A 157 14.16 -2.01 7.88
N ALA A 158 13.71 -1.03 7.10
CA ALA A 158 12.61 -0.15 7.50
C ALA A 158 11.30 -0.93 7.69
N VAL A 159 10.95 -1.84 6.77
CA VAL A 159 9.78 -2.72 6.90
C VAL A 159 9.94 -3.68 8.08
N THR A 160 11.11 -4.27 8.27
CA THR A 160 11.37 -5.17 9.42
C THR A 160 11.07 -4.47 10.75
N LYS A 161 11.56 -3.23 10.90
CA LYS A 161 11.32 -2.42 12.10
C LYS A 161 9.83 -2.13 12.29
N ALA A 162 9.15 -1.66 11.23
CA ALA A 162 7.72 -1.35 11.27
C ALA A 162 6.88 -2.58 11.67
N LEU A 163 7.16 -3.75 11.10
CA LEU A 163 6.48 -5.00 11.44
C LEU A 163 6.69 -5.40 12.91
N ALA A 164 7.92 -5.33 13.41
CA ALA A 164 8.23 -5.67 14.80
C ALA A 164 7.53 -4.73 15.80
N GLU A 165 7.50 -3.43 15.50
CA GLU A 165 6.78 -2.42 16.29
C GLU A 165 5.27 -2.70 16.28
N ALA A 166 4.70 -2.99 15.11
CA ALA A 166 3.29 -3.30 14.96
C ALA A 166 2.87 -4.53 15.78
N VAL A 167 3.62 -5.64 15.66
CA VAL A 167 3.38 -6.87 16.44
C VAL A 167 3.37 -6.55 17.94
N THR A 168 4.41 -5.88 18.42
CA THR A 168 4.53 -5.49 19.83
C THR A 168 3.36 -4.62 20.30
N LEU A 169 2.91 -3.69 19.46
CA LEU A 169 1.82 -2.78 19.79
C LEU A 169 0.46 -3.49 19.81
N TYR A 170 0.18 -4.37 18.84
CA TYR A 170 -1.03 -5.18 18.82
C TYR A 170 -1.10 -6.15 20.01
N GLU A 171 0.03 -6.74 20.41
CA GLU A 171 0.12 -7.60 21.61
C GLU A 171 -0.19 -6.82 22.89
N ARG A 172 0.39 -5.62 23.05
CA ARG A 172 0.19 -4.79 24.25
C ARG A 172 -1.20 -4.16 24.34
N SER A 173 -1.79 -3.81 23.22
CA SER A 173 -3.08 -3.12 23.16
C SER A 173 -4.29 -4.06 23.25
N GLY A 174 -4.07 -5.38 23.35
CA GLY A 174 -5.15 -6.37 23.27
C GLY A 174 -5.81 -6.40 21.89
N GLY A 175 -5.05 -6.10 20.83
CA GLY A 175 -5.53 -6.16 19.46
C GLY A 175 -6.16 -4.89 18.92
N ARG A 176 -5.93 -3.70 19.49
CA ARG A 176 -6.44 -2.43 18.94
C ARG A 176 -5.39 -1.33 18.95
N ILE A 177 -4.85 -1.00 17.78
CA ILE A 177 -4.11 0.24 17.61
C ILE A 177 -5.12 1.37 17.40
N ARG A 178 -5.28 2.25 18.39
CA ARG A 178 -6.02 3.49 18.21
C ARG A 178 -5.15 4.47 17.42
N GLY A 179 -5.39 4.57 16.12
CA GLY A 179 -5.00 5.77 15.37
C GLY A 179 -5.88 6.95 15.81
N PRO A 180 -5.40 8.20 15.75
CA PRO A 180 -6.22 9.37 15.99
C PRO A 180 -7.17 9.52 14.78
N PHE A 181 -8.37 8.96 14.88
CA PHE A 181 -9.48 9.22 13.96
C PHE A 181 -10.57 9.99 14.70
#